data_AF-A0AAD7CPQ9-F1
#
_entry.id   AF-A0AAD7CPQ9-F1
#
_cell.length_a   1.000
_cell.length_b   1.000
_cell.length_c   1.000
_cell.angle_alpha   90.00
_cell.angle_beta   90.00
_cell.angle_gamma   90.00
#
_symmetry.space_group_name_H-M   'P 1'
#
loop_
_entity.id
_entity.type
_entity.pdbx_description
1 polymer ?
#
loop_
_entity_poly.entity_id
_entity_poly.type
_entity_poly.pdbx_seq_one_letter_code
_entity_poly.pdbx_strand_id
1 'polypeptide(L)'
;MNTEPAATILAASGEVPSTSTWESGSTASLARENPSTADVTKSMSGNDEAPTRTLKMASGKVVTFRESAIPDPPAVSYAKSVEDLLLVWDDNSPQWRGVSPLKINDIPIPIVYWPTVYKYWKATQWKGVKKILVRAMSHTTIEDFWARFSTPDKHGQLQRMKYTRILEALAKERKAENAQLADLARMELTAEQLTYRKGSQRYLMTKDSMIVAYYRKFKGFDSGGSDDEDDE
;
A
#
# COMPACT_ATOMS: atom_id res chain seq x y z
N MET A 1 -62.61 0.07 8.82
CA MET A 1 -63.30 0.93 7.84
C MET A 1 -62.21 1.72 7.13
N ASN A 2 -61.66 1.15 6.05
CA ASN A 2 -61.88 1.56 4.64
C ASN A 2 -61.16 2.90 4.35
N THR A 3 -60.26 3.07 3.40
CA THR A 3 -59.98 2.33 2.15
C THR A 3 -58.64 2.83 1.60
N GLU A 4 -57.78 1.93 1.11
CA GLU A 4 -56.82 2.20 0.03
C GLU A 4 -57.58 2.23 -1.32
N PRO A 5 -57.09 2.83 -2.44
CA PRO A 5 -56.15 2.07 -3.27
C PRO A 5 -55.19 2.84 -4.21
N ALA A 6 -54.24 2.05 -4.74
CA ALA A 6 -53.77 1.96 -6.14
C ALA A 6 -52.70 2.93 -6.71
N ALA A 7 -51.48 2.38 -6.74
CA ALA A 7 -50.60 2.16 -7.89
C ALA A 7 -50.89 2.85 -9.25
N THR A 8 -49.84 3.41 -9.86
CA THR A 8 -49.65 3.42 -11.32
C THR A 8 -48.17 3.22 -11.64
N ILE A 9 -47.89 2.14 -12.37
CA ILE A 9 -46.64 1.84 -13.08
C ILE A 9 -46.85 2.32 -14.52
N LEU A 10 -45.86 2.98 -15.12
CA LEU A 10 -45.68 2.94 -16.57
C LEU A 10 -44.20 2.84 -16.91
N ALA A 11 -43.84 1.72 -17.53
CA ALA A 11 -42.59 1.47 -18.22
C ALA A 11 -42.69 1.95 -19.67
N ALA A 12 -41.55 2.30 -20.28
CA ALA A 12 -41.05 1.71 -21.53
C ALA A 12 -40.05 2.63 -22.25
N SER A 13 -38.93 2.01 -22.65
CA SER A 13 -38.23 2.11 -23.95
C SER A 13 -37.83 3.50 -24.48
N GLY A 14 -36.62 3.75 -24.96
CA GLY A 14 -35.69 2.88 -25.67
C GLY A 14 -35.22 3.62 -26.94
N GLU A 15 -34.02 3.27 -27.41
CA GLU A 15 -33.44 3.56 -28.74
C GLU A 15 -32.50 4.78 -28.94
N VAL A 16 -31.21 4.42 -28.93
CA VAL A 16 -30.09 4.68 -29.88
C VAL A 16 -29.81 6.08 -30.45
N PRO A 17 -28.53 6.49 -30.46
CA PRO A 17 -27.97 7.33 -31.51
C PRO A 17 -27.21 6.49 -32.55
N SER A 18 -27.61 6.66 -33.81
CA SER A 18 -26.97 6.10 -35.01
C SER A 18 -25.67 6.84 -35.38
N THR A 19 -24.72 5.99 -35.79
CA THR A 19 -23.55 6.17 -36.67
C THR A 19 -23.35 7.52 -37.36
N SER A 20 -22.15 8.09 -37.19
CA SER A 20 -21.57 9.06 -38.11
C SER A 20 -20.11 8.70 -38.42
N THR A 21 -19.89 8.37 -39.69
CA THR A 21 -18.81 8.81 -40.57
C THR A 21 -17.36 8.51 -40.15
N TRP A 22 -16.77 7.54 -40.85
CA TRP A 22 -15.32 7.39 -40.98
C TRP A 22 -14.88 8.10 -42.26
N GLU A 23 -14.11 9.17 -42.14
CA GLU A 23 -13.23 9.66 -43.20
C GLU A 23 -11.84 10.02 -42.67
N SER A 24 -10.88 9.72 -43.52
CA SER A 24 -9.43 9.68 -43.39
C SER A 24 -8.74 10.96 -42.92
N GLY A 25 -7.60 10.80 -42.23
CA GLY A 25 -6.67 11.89 -41.96
C GLY A 25 -5.32 11.37 -41.43
N SER A 26 -4.45 10.99 -42.34
CA SER A 26 -3.03 10.75 -42.11
C SER A 26 -2.33 12.04 -41.69
N THR A 27 -1.48 12.02 -40.64
CA THR A 27 -0.14 12.65 -40.58
C THR A 27 0.48 12.62 -39.17
N ALA A 28 1.80 12.47 -39.17
CA ALA A 28 2.79 12.86 -38.15
C ALA A 28 2.98 12.01 -36.87
N SER A 29 4.07 11.24 -36.91
CA SER A 29 4.87 10.81 -35.77
C SER A 29 5.14 11.93 -34.76
N LEU A 30 5.02 11.61 -33.47
CA LEU A 30 5.87 12.12 -32.39
C LEU A 30 5.93 11.05 -31.30
N ALA A 31 7.16 10.66 -30.97
CA ALA A 31 7.50 9.60 -30.03
C ALA A 31 6.89 9.87 -28.64
N ARG A 32 6.20 8.86 -28.11
CA ARG A 32 5.67 8.86 -26.75
C ARG A 32 6.68 8.14 -25.86
N GLU A 33 7.36 8.90 -25.01
CA GLU A 33 8.25 8.36 -24.00
C GLU A 33 7.43 7.63 -22.92
N ASN A 34 7.81 6.39 -22.64
CA ASN A 34 7.19 5.54 -21.63
C ASN A 34 7.50 6.08 -20.21
N PRO A 35 6.52 6.14 -19.30
CA PRO A 35 6.82 6.34 -17.88
C PRO A 35 7.48 5.08 -17.30
N SER A 36 8.78 5.23 -17.04
CA SER A 36 9.71 4.25 -16.51
C SER A 36 9.27 3.65 -15.18
N THR A 37 9.24 2.32 -15.17
CA THR A 37 9.42 1.42 -14.03
C THR A 37 10.57 1.89 -13.14
N ALA A 38 10.47 1.69 -11.83
CA ALA A 38 11.57 1.89 -10.89
C ALA A 38 12.70 0.89 -11.19
N ASP A 39 13.58 1.26 -12.12
CA ASP A 39 14.76 0.48 -12.47
C ASP A 39 15.89 0.76 -11.49
N VAL A 40 16.28 -0.29 -10.77
CA VAL A 40 17.51 -0.32 -9.98
C VAL A 40 18.64 -0.67 -10.95
N THR A 41 19.21 0.32 -11.61
CA THR A 41 20.39 0.14 -12.46
C THR A 41 21.65 0.05 -11.58
N LYS A 42 22.20 -1.17 -11.51
CA LYS A 42 23.54 -1.42 -10.99
C LYS A 42 24.55 -1.08 -12.08
N SER A 43 25.12 0.12 -12.06
CA SER A 43 26.24 0.46 -12.93
C SER A 43 27.48 -0.31 -12.50
N MET A 44 27.95 -1.25 -13.32
CA MET A 44 29.27 -1.86 -13.20
C MET A 44 30.25 -1.06 -14.04
N SER A 45 31.03 -0.19 -13.40
CA SER A 45 32.27 0.32 -13.98
C SER A 45 33.41 -0.10 -13.06
N GLY A 46 34.42 -0.75 -13.64
CA GLY A 46 35.60 -1.25 -12.95
C GLY A 46 36.42 -0.09 -12.39
N ASN A 47 36.23 0.17 -11.12
CA ASN A 47 37.21 0.68 -10.16
C ASN A 47 36.76 0.14 -8.80
N ASP A 48 37.69 -0.01 -7.87
CA ASP A 48 37.51 -0.57 -6.53
C ASP A 48 36.67 0.35 -5.62
N GLU A 49 35.50 0.74 -6.12
CA GLU A 49 34.56 1.66 -5.50
C GLU A 49 33.42 0.83 -4.91
N ALA A 50 33.30 0.90 -3.58
CA ALA A 50 32.28 0.15 -2.84
C ALA A 50 30.88 0.36 -3.45
N PRO A 51 30.05 -0.70 -3.53
CA PRO A 51 28.76 -0.64 -4.21
C PRO A 51 27.87 0.46 -3.63
N THR A 52 27.45 1.39 -4.49
CA THR A 52 26.51 2.47 -4.15
C THR A 52 25.08 2.06 -4.49
N ARG A 53 24.11 2.59 -3.72
CA ARG A 53 22.68 2.44 -3.98
C ARG A 53 21.99 3.79 -4.00
N THR A 54 20.85 3.83 -4.68
CA THR A 54 20.04 5.03 -4.84
C THR A 54 18.63 4.78 -4.33
N LEU A 55 18.11 5.71 -3.52
CA LEU A 55 16.74 5.74 -3.05
C LEU A 55 16.06 6.99 -3.62
N LYS A 56 14.94 6.81 -4.33
CA LYS A 56 14.09 7.90 -4.80
C LYS A 56 12.87 8.00 -3.88
N MET A 57 12.70 9.14 -3.24
CA MET A 57 11.58 9.42 -2.34
C MET A 57 10.40 10.05 -3.10
N ALA A 58 9.20 10.04 -2.54
CA ALA A 58 7.99 10.53 -3.20
C ALA A 58 8.05 12.04 -3.45
N SER A 59 8.77 12.79 -2.60
CA SER A 59 9.09 14.20 -2.80
C SER A 59 9.99 14.47 -4.03
N GLY A 60 10.40 13.43 -4.76
CA GLY A 60 11.32 13.53 -5.90
C GLY A 60 12.80 13.61 -5.51
N LYS A 61 13.13 13.68 -4.22
CA LYS A 61 14.52 13.69 -3.73
C LYS A 61 15.17 12.33 -3.96
N VAL A 62 16.42 12.35 -4.38
CA VAL A 62 17.22 11.16 -4.66
C VAL A 62 18.41 11.13 -3.70
N VAL A 63 18.54 10.04 -2.95
CA VAL A 63 19.63 9.83 -1.99
C VAL A 63 20.51 8.70 -2.49
N THR A 64 21.77 9.00 -2.78
CA THR A 64 22.79 8.01 -3.15
C THR A 64 23.67 7.72 -1.94
N PHE A 65 23.85 6.46 -1.59
CA PHE A 65 24.56 6.05 -0.37
C PHE A 65 25.30 4.74 -0.52
N ARG A 66 26.31 4.56 0.33
CA ARG A 66 27.10 3.34 0.50
C ARG A 66 26.70 2.65 1.79
N GLU A 67 27.10 1.39 1.94
CA GLU A 67 26.86 0.61 3.16
C GLU A 67 27.37 1.31 4.42
N SER A 68 28.59 1.87 4.36
CA SER A 68 29.23 2.55 5.49
C SER A 68 28.51 3.83 5.94
N ALA A 69 27.66 4.41 5.07
CA ALA A 69 26.86 5.59 5.39
C ALA A 69 25.53 5.26 6.10
N ILE A 70 25.19 3.97 6.22
CA ILE A 70 23.94 3.53 6.84
C ILE A 70 24.18 3.23 8.31
N PRO A 71 23.64 4.05 9.23
CA PRO A 71 23.75 3.76 10.65
C PRO A 71 23.02 2.46 11.01
N ASP A 72 23.33 1.88 12.16
CA ASP A 72 22.50 0.83 12.73
C ASP A 72 21.05 1.32 12.87
N PRO A 73 20.05 0.44 12.65
CA PRO A 73 18.64 0.79 12.79
C PRO A 73 18.39 1.40 14.16
N PRO A 74 17.85 2.62 14.22
CA PRO A 74 17.57 3.24 15.50
C PRO A 74 16.45 2.46 16.20
N ALA A 75 16.62 2.23 17.51
CA ALA A 75 15.61 1.59 18.33
C ALA A 75 14.44 2.56 18.59
N VAL A 76 13.44 2.54 17.70
CA VAL A 76 12.28 3.43 17.77
C VAL A 76 11.02 2.67 18.08
N SER A 77 10.20 3.20 18.99
CA SER A 77 8.89 2.64 19.33
C SER A 77 7.85 3.75 19.33
N TYR A 78 6.82 3.57 18.50
CA TYR A 78 5.68 4.49 18.40
C TYR A 78 4.44 3.96 19.11
N ALA A 79 4.59 2.94 19.96
CA ALA A 79 3.47 2.33 20.66
C ALA A 79 2.76 3.30 21.63
N LYS A 80 3.46 4.36 22.08
CA LYS A 80 2.94 5.37 23.01
C LYS A 80 2.39 6.61 22.31
N SER A 81 2.77 6.84 21.06
CA SER A 81 2.41 8.04 20.31
C SER A 81 2.30 7.67 18.84
N VAL A 82 1.06 7.46 18.42
CA VAL A 82 0.73 7.11 17.03
C VAL A 82 0.85 8.36 16.15
N GLU A 83 0.61 9.53 16.73
CA GLU A 83 0.81 10.82 16.09
C GLU A 83 2.26 11.04 15.66
N ASP A 84 3.23 10.71 16.53
CA ASP A 84 4.65 10.83 16.20
C ASP A 84 5.05 9.93 15.03
N LEU A 85 4.40 8.77 14.88
CA LEU A 85 4.63 7.89 13.73
C LEU A 85 4.25 8.56 12.41
N LEU A 86 3.14 9.33 12.38
CA LEU A 86 2.71 10.02 11.17
C LEU A 86 3.68 11.11 10.72
N LEU A 87 4.29 11.81 11.67
CA LEU A 87 5.23 12.88 11.38
C LEU A 87 6.49 12.38 10.67
N VAL A 88 6.79 11.08 10.80
CA VAL A 88 8.05 10.46 10.35
C VAL A 88 7.86 9.34 9.30
N TRP A 89 6.62 8.98 8.96
CA TRP A 89 6.35 7.75 8.21
C TRP A 89 6.69 7.83 6.72
N ASP A 90 6.09 8.79 6.01
CA ASP A 90 6.30 9.01 4.58
C ASP A 90 6.52 10.50 4.31
N ASP A 91 7.11 10.82 3.15
CA ASP A 91 7.36 12.18 2.70
C ASP A 91 6.30 12.71 1.72
N ASN A 92 5.23 11.95 1.48
CA ASN A 92 4.13 12.33 0.61
C ASN A 92 2.92 12.87 1.42
N SER A 93 2.91 12.60 2.72
CA SER A 93 1.87 12.97 3.64
C SER A 93 1.95 14.47 3.96
N PRO A 94 0.79 15.15 4.06
CA PRO A 94 0.72 16.51 4.59
C PRO A 94 1.27 16.64 6.03
N GLN A 95 1.35 15.55 6.77
CA GLN A 95 1.84 15.52 8.16
C GLN A 95 3.36 15.37 8.25
N TRP A 96 4.06 15.05 7.16
CA TRP A 96 5.51 14.93 7.14
C TRP A 96 6.18 16.24 7.55
N ARG A 97 7.05 16.19 8.57
CA ARG A 97 7.76 17.38 9.08
C ARG A 97 9.21 17.47 8.62
N GLY A 98 9.65 16.61 7.71
CA GLY A 98 11.06 16.57 7.31
C GLY A 98 11.97 16.05 8.43
N VAL A 99 11.44 15.23 9.34
CA VAL A 99 12.19 14.68 10.48
C VAL A 99 12.12 13.16 10.45
N SER A 100 13.24 12.51 10.71
CA SER A 100 13.29 11.06 10.87
C SER A 100 14.46 10.69 11.78
N PRO A 101 14.30 9.63 12.60
CA PRO A 101 15.39 9.02 13.35
C PRO A 101 16.53 8.53 12.45
N LEU A 102 16.22 8.10 11.22
CA LEU A 102 17.21 7.67 10.25
C LEU A 102 17.58 8.86 9.36
N LYS A 103 18.87 9.17 9.31
CA LYS A 103 19.46 10.13 8.38
C LYS A 103 20.59 9.46 7.61
N ILE A 104 20.64 9.71 6.31
CA ILE A 104 21.72 9.28 5.42
C ILE A 104 22.25 10.53 4.73
N ASN A 105 23.54 10.84 4.91
CA ASN A 105 24.14 12.08 4.42
C ASN A 105 23.36 13.34 4.86
N ASP A 106 22.95 13.39 6.14
CA ASP A 106 22.11 14.43 6.74
C ASP A 106 20.68 14.56 6.16
N ILE A 107 20.28 13.69 5.23
CA ILE A 107 18.94 13.66 4.67
C ILE A 107 18.06 12.73 5.53
N PRO A 108 16.97 13.22 6.12
CA PRO A 108 16.03 12.39 6.88
C PRO A 108 15.31 11.43 5.95
N ILE A 109 15.32 10.15 6.30
CA ILE A 109 14.72 9.07 5.52
C ILE A 109 13.42 8.62 6.21
N PRO A 110 12.24 8.86 5.61
CA PRO A 110 10.97 8.42 6.17
C PRO A 110 10.93 6.90 6.40
N ILE A 111 10.19 6.46 7.42
CA ILE A 111 10.12 5.04 7.83
C ILE A 111 9.69 4.10 6.69
N VAL A 112 8.84 4.56 5.78
CA VAL A 112 8.36 3.77 4.63
C VAL A 112 9.52 3.26 3.76
N TYR A 113 10.65 3.95 3.74
CA TYR A 113 11.83 3.58 2.95
C TYR A 113 12.86 2.73 3.70
N TRP A 114 12.73 2.54 5.01
CA TRP A 114 13.68 1.77 5.80
C TRP A 114 13.81 0.31 5.34
N PRO A 115 12.74 -0.42 4.97
CA PRO A 115 12.89 -1.74 4.37
C PRO A 115 13.82 -1.73 3.16
N THR A 116 13.68 -0.74 2.27
CA THR A 116 14.48 -0.61 1.05
C THR A 116 15.95 -0.31 1.37
N VAL A 117 16.19 0.55 2.36
CA VAL A 117 17.55 0.89 2.84
C VAL A 117 18.24 -0.33 3.44
N TYR A 118 17.56 -1.06 4.32
CA TYR A 118 18.17 -2.14 5.10
C TYR A 118 18.14 -3.52 4.42
N LYS A 119 17.32 -3.72 3.37
CA LYS A 119 17.09 -5.02 2.68
C LYS A 119 18.37 -5.81 2.36
N TYR A 120 19.47 -5.14 2.06
CA TYR A 120 20.68 -5.81 1.55
C TYR A 120 21.82 -5.91 2.55
N TRP A 121 21.81 -5.10 3.59
CA TRP A 121 22.94 -4.98 4.51
C TRP A 121 22.57 -5.32 5.95
N LYS A 122 21.31 -5.08 6.36
CA LYS A 122 20.85 -5.29 7.74
C LYS A 122 19.40 -5.81 7.79
N ALA A 123 19.06 -6.73 6.89
CA ALA A 123 17.68 -7.20 6.68
C ALA A 123 17.02 -7.76 7.95
N THR A 124 17.79 -8.42 8.81
CA THR A 124 17.29 -9.04 10.04
C THR A 124 16.95 -8.05 11.14
N GLN A 125 17.46 -6.82 11.06
CA GLN A 125 17.29 -5.80 12.10
C GLN A 125 16.03 -4.95 11.92
N TRP A 126 15.36 -5.04 10.76
CA TRP A 126 14.09 -4.37 10.52
C TRP A 126 12.91 -5.34 10.74
N LYS A 127 12.47 -5.44 11.99
CA LYS A 127 11.18 -6.07 12.36
C LYS A 127 10.44 -5.11 13.27
N GLY A 128 9.18 -4.78 12.95
CA GLY A 128 8.29 -4.21 13.96
C GLY A 128 7.65 -2.84 13.70
N VAL A 129 7.63 -2.31 12.47
CA VAL A 129 6.67 -1.23 12.17
C VAL A 129 5.47 -1.77 11.42
N LYS A 130 4.32 -1.74 12.09
CA LYS A 130 3.07 -2.29 11.56
C LYS A 130 2.51 -1.38 10.46
N LYS A 131 2.79 -1.73 9.20
CA LYS A 131 2.26 -1.07 7.98
C LYS A 131 0.75 -0.85 8.02
N ILE A 132 0.02 -1.74 8.70
CA ILE A 132 -1.43 -1.71 8.80
C ILE A 132 -1.96 -0.45 9.51
N LEU A 133 -1.26 0.02 10.54
CA LEU A 133 -1.66 1.21 11.28
C LEU A 133 -1.56 2.44 10.41
N VAL A 134 -0.46 2.55 9.67
CA VAL A 134 -0.24 3.72 8.84
C VAL A 134 -1.16 3.74 7.63
N ARG A 135 -1.43 2.59 7.01
CA ARG A 135 -2.47 2.50 5.98
C ARG A 135 -3.83 3.01 6.48
N ALA A 136 -4.20 2.67 7.71
CA ALA A 136 -5.45 3.13 8.29
C ALA A 136 -5.48 4.65 8.47
N MET A 137 -4.35 5.25 8.86
CA MET A 137 -4.24 6.68 9.09
C MET A 137 -4.01 7.51 7.83
N SER A 138 -3.37 6.96 6.79
CA SER A 138 -3.08 7.67 5.54
C SER A 138 -4.33 8.03 4.73
N HIS A 139 -5.48 7.44 5.07
CA HIS A 139 -6.77 7.67 4.41
C HIS A 139 -7.78 8.43 5.29
N THR A 140 -7.35 9.00 6.42
CA THR A 140 -8.24 9.66 7.36
C THR A 140 -7.53 10.82 8.07
N THR A 141 -8.29 11.64 8.80
CA THR A 141 -7.70 12.66 9.68
C THR A 141 -7.34 12.06 11.03
N ILE A 142 -6.48 12.73 11.82
CA ILE A 142 -6.13 12.24 13.16
C ILE A 142 -7.39 12.25 14.06
N GLU A 143 -8.26 13.23 13.86
CA GLU A 143 -9.53 13.38 14.55
C GLU A 143 -10.48 12.22 14.23
N ASP A 144 -10.68 11.91 12.95
CA ASP A 144 -11.52 10.80 12.50
C ASP A 144 -10.97 9.44 12.94
N PHE A 145 -9.63 9.29 12.89
CA PHE A 145 -8.97 8.09 13.39
C PHE A 145 -9.28 7.87 14.88
N TRP A 146 -9.13 8.91 15.70
CA TRP A 146 -9.42 8.78 17.12
C TRP A 146 -10.91 8.70 17.43
N ALA A 147 -11.79 9.29 16.62
CA ALA A 147 -13.23 9.07 16.74
C ALA A 147 -13.58 7.59 16.55
N ARG A 148 -12.92 6.91 15.61
CA ARG A 148 -13.08 5.47 15.35
C ARG A 148 -12.46 4.58 16.44
N PHE A 149 -11.29 4.97 16.96
CA PHE A 149 -10.51 4.17 17.90
C PHE A 149 -10.55 4.72 19.34
N SER A 150 -11.66 5.34 19.74
CA SER A 150 -11.92 5.70 21.12
C SER A 150 -13.20 5.01 21.61
N THR A 151 -13.17 4.55 22.85
CA THR A 151 -14.32 3.92 23.52
C THR A 151 -14.72 4.74 24.73
N PRO A 152 -16.02 4.90 25.02
CA PRO A 152 -16.46 5.58 26.23
C PRO A 152 -15.96 4.82 27.46
N ASP A 153 -15.40 5.55 28.41
CA ASP A 153 -15.05 5.04 29.72
C ASP A 153 -16.31 4.89 30.59
N LYS A 154 -16.11 4.44 31.83
CA LYS A 154 -17.19 4.29 32.83
C LYS A 154 -17.91 5.60 33.19
N HIS A 155 -17.36 6.75 32.80
CA HIS A 155 -17.92 8.09 33.02
C HIS A 155 -18.47 8.70 31.72
N GLY A 156 -18.48 7.95 30.61
CA GLY A 156 -18.93 8.42 29.29
C GLY A 156 -17.92 9.28 28.53
N GLN A 157 -16.68 9.42 29.02
CA GLN A 157 -15.61 10.12 28.31
C GLN A 157 -14.95 9.20 27.30
N LEU A 158 -14.74 9.69 26.08
CA LEU A 158 -14.04 8.92 25.04
C LEU A 158 -12.58 8.73 25.43
N GLN A 159 -12.20 7.47 25.65
CA GLN A 159 -10.83 7.07 25.91
C GLN A 159 -10.25 6.32 24.72
N ARG A 160 -9.09 6.78 24.25
CA ARG A 160 -8.34 6.17 23.14
C ARG A 160 -8.01 4.71 23.45
N MET A 161 -8.24 3.85 22.47
CA MET A 161 -7.90 2.43 22.56
C MET A 161 -6.38 2.23 22.70
N LYS A 162 -5.98 1.16 23.39
CA LYS A 162 -4.57 0.75 23.45
C LYS A 162 -4.06 0.37 22.06
N TYR A 163 -2.79 0.66 21.79
CA TYR A 163 -2.11 0.34 20.54
C TYR A 163 -2.37 -1.09 20.03
N THR A 164 -2.25 -2.10 20.90
CA THR A 164 -2.51 -3.50 20.54
C THR A 164 -3.95 -3.76 20.08
N ARG A 165 -4.93 -3.13 20.73
CA ARG A 165 -6.35 -3.25 20.38
C ARG A 165 -6.66 -2.60 19.03
N ILE A 166 -6.03 -1.47 18.73
CA ILE A 166 -6.14 -0.82 17.42
C ILE A 166 -5.61 -1.76 16.34
N LEU A 167 -4.43 -2.35 16.55
CA LEU A 167 -3.84 -3.29 15.60
C LEU A 167 -4.68 -4.54 15.40
N GLU A 168 -5.26 -5.11 16.46
CA GLU A 168 -6.20 -6.23 16.39
C GLU A 168 -7.43 -5.86 15.54
N ALA A 169 -8.02 -4.69 15.77
CA ALA A 169 -9.19 -4.22 15.03
C ALA A 169 -8.85 -4.06 13.54
N LEU A 170 -7.73 -3.40 13.21
CA LEU A 170 -7.28 -3.21 11.84
C LEU A 170 -6.95 -4.54 11.15
N ALA A 171 -6.32 -5.48 11.86
CA ALA A 171 -6.03 -6.81 11.32
C ALA A 171 -7.33 -7.57 10.98
N LYS A 172 -8.34 -7.49 11.85
CA LYS A 172 -9.66 -8.08 11.61
C LYS A 172 -10.34 -7.48 10.38
N GLU A 173 -10.32 -6.16 10.24
CA GLU A 173 -10.89 -5.46 9.10
C GLU A 173 -10.18 -5.83 7.80
N ARG A 174 -8.84 -5.81 7.79
CA ARG A 174 -8.04 -6.21 6.64
C ARG A 174 -8.34 -7.66 6.23
N LYS A 175 -8.51 -8.56 7.20
CA LYS A 175 -8.89 -9.95 6.93
C LYS A 175 -10.27 -10.03 6.26
N ALA A 176 -11.23 -9.24 6.74
CA ALA A 176 -12.57 -9.18 6.15
C ALA A 176 -12.55 -8.60 4.73
N GLU A 177 -11.83 -7.49 4.50
CA GLU A 177 -11.62 -6.90 3.17
C GLU A 177 -10.97 -7.90 2.21
N ASN A 178 -9.92 -8.60 2.67
CA ASN A 178 -9.22 -9.57 1.86
C ASN A 178 -10.12 -10.77 1.51
N ALA A 179 -10.96 -11.24 2.44
CA ALA A 179 -11.91 -12.31 2.16
C ALA A 179 -12.89 -11.90 1.06
N GLN A 180 -13.50 -10.73 1.17
CA GLN A 180 -14.43 -10.21 0.14
C GLN A 180 -13.75 -10.08 -1.23
N LEU A 181 -12.55 -9.53 -1.27
CA LEU A 181 -11.82 -9.34 -2.52
C LEU A 181 -11.30 -10.67 -3.10
N ALA A 182 -10.96 -11.64 -2.25
CA ALA A 182 -10.61 -13.00 -2.68
C ALA A 182 -11.81 -13.73 -3.27
N ASP A 183 -13.01 -13.54 -2.71
CA ASP A 183 -14.24 -14.11 -3.27
C ASP A 183 -14.56 -13.53 -4.65
N LEU A 184 -14.43 -12.21 -4.81
CA LEU A 184 -14.53 -11.58 -6.14
C LEU A 184 -13.49 -12.14 -7.11
N ALA A 185 -12.24 -12.30 -6.68
CA ALA A 185 -11.19 -12.88 -7.51
C ALA A 185 -11.48 -14.33 -7.92
N ARG A 186 -12.04 -15.15 -7.02
CA ARG A 186 -12.47 -16.53 -7.31
C ARG A 186 -13.64 -16.59 -8.27
N MET A 187 -14.50 -15.56 -8.31
CA MET A 187 -15.60 -15.47 -9.27
C MET A 187 -15.12 -15.03 -10.67
N GLU A 188 -14.13 -14.15 -10.74
CA GLU A 188 -13.65 -13.60 -12.01
C GLU A 188 -12.53 -14.39 -12.67
N LEU A 189 -11.69 -15.07 -11.88
CA LEU A 189 -10.53 -15.81 -12.36
C LEU A 189 -10.77 -17.31 -12.36
N THR A 190 -10.12 -18.01 -13.29
CA THR A 190 -10.14 -19.48 -13.32
C THR A 190 -9.18 -20.06 -12.28
N ALA A 191 -9.45 -21.30 -11.86
CA ALA A 191 -8.57 -22.03 -10.95
C ALA A 191 -7.12 -22.15 -11.47
N GLU A 192 -6.93 -22.19 -12.80
CA GLU A 192 -5.60 -22.24 -13.43
C GLU A 192 -4.82 -20.93 -13.26
N GLN A 193 -5.51 -19.79 -13.28
CA GLN A 193 -4.93 -18.47 -13.05
C GLN A 193 -4.54 -18.30 -11.58
N LEU A 194 -5.31 -18.86 -10.65
CA LEU A 194 -5.03 -18.83 -9.22
C LEU A 194 -4.02 -19.91 -8.79
N THR A 195 -2.96 -20.11 -9.57
CA THR A 195 -1.87 -21.03 -9.23
C THR A 195 -0.53 -20.33 -9.09
N TYR A 196 0.34 -20.89 -8.24
CA TYR A 196 1.75 -20.49 -8.14
C TYR A 196 2.66 -21.70 -8.28
N ARG A 197 3.90 -21.46 -8.68
CA ARG A 197 4.92 -22.50 -8.85
C ARG A 197 5.85 -22.54 -7.66
N LYS A 198 6.07 -23.73 -7.10
CA LYS A 198 7.08 -23.98 -6.07
C LYS A 198 7.90 -25.19 -6.51
N GLY A 199 9.14 -24.95 -6.94
CA GLY A 199 9.97 -25.97 -7.59
C GLY A 199 9.40 -26.39 -8.96
N SER A 200 9.19 -27.70 -9.16
CA SER A 200 8.58 -28.26 -10.37
C SER A 200 7.05 -28.36 -10.31
N GLN A 201 6.43 -28.10 -9.16
CA GLN A 201 4.99 -28.31 -8.95
C GLN A 201 4.21 -27.00 -8.98
N ARG A 202 2.94 -27.09 -9.41
CA ARG A 202 1.96 -26.00 -9.36
C ARG A 202 1.00 -26.25 -8.21
N TYR A 203 0.74 -25.20 -7.43
CA TYR A 203 -0.14 -25.21 -6.27
C TYR A 203 -1.26 -24.20 -6.49
N LEU A 204 -2.47 -24.56 -6.10
CA LEU A 204 -3.59 -23.62 -6.06
C LEU A 204 -3.39 -22.65 -4.88
N MET A 205 -3.65 -21.37 -5.10
CA MET A 205 -3.67 -20.37 -4.05
C MET A 205 -4.90 -20.59 -3.17
N THR A 206 -4.68 -20.86 -1.88
CA THR A 206 -5.76 -21.09 -0.91
C THR A 206 -5.97 -19.91 0.02
N LYS A 207 -4.90 -19.20 0.38
CA LYS A 207 -4.94 -18.03 1.28
C LYS A 207 -5.55 -16.81 0.59
N ASP A 208 -6.52 -16.17 1.23
CA ASP A 208 -7.18 -14.95 0.72
C ASP A 208 -6.17 -13.82 0.44
N SER A 209 -5.17 -13.63 1.32
CA SER A 209 -4.12 -12.61 1.12
C SER A 209 -3.32 -12.83 -0.16
N MET A 210 -2.95 -14.08 -0.48
CA MET A 210 -2.25 -14.41 -1.73
C MET A 210 -3.12 -14.21 -2.96
N ILE A 211 -4.38 -14.64 -2.89
CA ILE A 211 -5.35 -14.46 -3.97
C ILE A 211 -5.55 -12.97 -4.26
N VAL A 212 -5.71 -12.15 -3.22
CA VAL A 212 -5.85 -10.69 -3.34
C VAL A 212 -4.61 -10.05 -3.94
N ALA A 213 -3.41 -10.43 -3.49
CA ALA A 213 -2.16 -9.91 -4.05
C ALA A 213 -2.05 -10.23 -5.55
N TYR A 214 -2.37 -11.48 -5.94
CA TYR A 214 -2.41 -11.88 -7.33
C TYR A 214 -3.46 -11.11 -8.13
N TYR A 215 -4.68 -11.00 -7.59
CA TYR A 215 -5.79 -10.32 -8.25
C TYR A 215 -5.52 -8.83 -8.49
N ARG A 216 -4.91 -8.14 -7.52
CA ARG A 216 -4.48 -6.74 -7.68
C ARG A 216 -3.47 -6.61 -8.82
N LYS A 217 -2.46 -7.48 -8.85
CA LYS A 217 -1.46 -7.51 -9.93
C LYS A 217 -2.11 -7.82 -11.28
N PHE A 218 -3.05 -8.76 -11.32
CA PHE A 218 -3.79 -9.13 -12.53
C PHE A 218 -4.60 -7.95 -13.09
N LYS A 219 -5.21 -7.14 -12.21
CA LYS A 219 -5.95 -5.93 -12.58
C LYS A 219 -5.05 -4.72 -12.90
N GLY A 220 -3.73 -4.87 -12.84
CA GLY A 220 -2.78 -3.79 -13.10
C GLY A 220 -2.62 -2.79 -11.95
N PHE A 221 -3.10 -3.11 -10.74
CA PHE A 221 -2.74 -2.35 -9.56
C PHE A 221 -1.31 -2.70 -9.14
N ASP A 222 -0.47 -1.69 -8.96
CA ASP A 222 0.94 -1.88 -8.61
C ASP A 222 1.07 -2.56 -7.23
N SER A 223 1.37 -3.86 -7.25
CA SER A 223 1.46 -4.70 -6.06
C SER A 223 2.87 -4.60 -5.47
N GLY A 224 3.17 -3.45 -4.87
CA GLY A 224 4.37 -3.25 -4.06
C GLY A 224 4.36 -4.07 -2.77
N GLY A 225 4.78 -5.33 -2.83
CA GLY A 225 5.16 -6.14 -1.67
C GLY A 225 4.45 -7.48 -1.57
N SER A 226 5.20 -8.57 -1.81
CA SER A 226 4.84 -9.94 -1.42
C SER A 226 4.69 -9.97 0.11
N ASP A 227 3.49 -10.29 0.57
CA ASP A 227 3.02 -10.19 1.94
C ASP A 227 3.08 -11.57 2.62
N ASP A 228 4.28 -12.15 2.67
CA ASP A 228 4.57 -13.33 3.48
C ASP A 228 5.36 -12.87 4.70
N GLU A 229 4.65 -12.45 5.75
CA GLU A 229 5.02 -12.54 7.18
C GLU A 229 4.09 -11.61 7.96
N ASP A 230 2.99 -12.18 8.47
CA ASP A 230 2.34 -11.82 9.74
C ASP A 230 1.09 -12.73 9.90
N ASP A 231 1.33 -14.04 10.00
CA ASP A 231 0.41 -15.01 10.60
C ASP A 231 1.19 -15.70 11.74
N GLU A 232 1.23 -15.05 12.90
CA GLU A 232 1.34 -15.75 14.19
C GLU A 232 0.42 -15.07 15.20
#